data_AF-A0A1W9UFX7-F1
#
_entry.id   AF-A0A1W9UFX7-F1
#
_cell.length_a   1.000
_cell.length_b   1.000
_cell.length_c   1.000
_cell.angle_alpha   90.00
_cell.angle_beta   90.00
_cell.angle_gamma   90.00
#
_symmetry.space_group_name_H-M   'P 1'
#
loop_
_entity.id
_entity.type
_entity.pdbx_description
1 polymer ?
#
loop_
_entity_poly.entity_id
_entity_poly.type
_entity_poly.pdbx_seq_one_letter_code
_entity_poly.pdbx_strand_id
1 'polypeptide(L)'
;MKNWLFVRLLKYVAKKLDGYKTIFGGVGLILSGIAGLIGLMWPDSNLPPMELEQAIASISAGLVAIGLGHKGDKLTTAIKGNHSEQ
;
A
#
# COMPACT_ATOMS: atom_id res chain seq x y z
N MET A 1 22.29 13.64 -17.58
CA MET A 1 22.28 13.85 -16.11
C MET A 1 20.87 13.82 -15.49
N LYS A 2 19.84 14.46 -16.07
CA LYS A 2 18.45 14.40 -15.57
C LYS A 2 17.94 12.96 -15.36
N ASN A 3 18.19 12.04 -16.29
CA ASN A 3 17.73 10.64 -16.16
C ASN A 3 18.36 9.86 -15.00
N TRP A 4 19.56 10.22 -14.53
CA TRP A 4 20.26 9.42 -13.51
C TRP A 4 19.61 9.55 -12.13
N LEU A 5 19.14 10.75 -11.78
CA LEU A 5 18.46 11.00 -10.51
C LEU A 5 17.08 10.33 -10.49
N PHE A 6 16.31 10.44 -11.58
CA PHE A 6 15.01 9.78 -11.71
C PHE A 6 15.12 8.26 -11.65
N VAL A 7 16.09 7.67 -12.34
CA VAL A 7 16.32 6.22 -12.31
C VAL A 7 16.74 5.77 -10.90
N ARG A 8 17.56 6.55 -10.19
CA ARG A 8 17.97 6.24 -8.82
C ARG A 8 16.80 6.34 -7.83
N LEU A 9 15.93 7.33 -8.00
CA LEU A 9 14.71 7.48 -7.19
C LEU A 9 13.73 6.33 -7.44
N LEU A 10 13.50 5.96 -8.71
CA LEU A 10 12.63 4.85 -9.09
C LEU A 10 13.18 3.51 -8.60
N LYS A 11 14.50 3.28 -8.67
CA LYS A 11 15.15 2.10 -8.09
C LYS A 11 14.99 2.06 -6.56
N TYR A 12 15.08 3.21 -5.89
CA TYR A 12 14.86 3.28 -4.44
C TYR A 12 13.40 2.98 -4.06
N VAL A 13 12.45 3.58 -4.78
CA VAL A 13 11.01 3.37 -4.58
C VAL A 13 10.62 1.92 -4.90
N ALA A 14 11.12 1.34 -5.99
CA ALA A 14 10.88 -0.06 -6.34
C ALA A 14 11.51 -1.05 -5.35
N LYS A 15 12.67 -0.73 -4.75
CA LYS A 15 13.29 -1.56 -3.71
C LYS A 15 12.51 -1.53 -2.39
N LYS A 16 11.80 -0.43 -2.10
CA LYS A 16 10.95 -0.24 -0.91
C LYS A 16 9.54 -0.77 -1.10
N LEU A 17 8.98 -0.64 -2.30
CA LEU A 17 7.65 -1.13 -2.68
C LEU A 17 7.75 -2.57 -3.19
N ASP A 18 7.80 -3.50 -2.26
CA ASP A 18 7.46 -4.89 -2.56
C ASP A 18 5.94 -4.92 -2.80
N GLY A 19 5.52 -4.96 -4.07
CA GLY A 19 4.13 -4.72 -4.45
C GLY A 19 3.17 -5.74 -3.83
N TYR A 20 3.59 -7.00 -3.71
CA TYR A 20 2.85 -8.04 -3.00
C TYR A 20 2.61 -7.69 -1.52
N LYS A 21 3.68 -7.31 -0.79
CA LYS A 21 3.56 -6.92 0.63
C LYS A 21 2.78 -5.61 0.81
N THR A 22 2.91 -4.69 -0.13
CA THR A 22 2.20 -3.40 -0.11
C THR A 22 0.70 -3.60 -0.32
N ILE A 23 0.32 -4.49 -1.24
CA ILE A 23 -1.08 -4.89 -1.45
C ILE A 23 -1.61 -5.60 -0.21
N PHE A 24 -0.87 -6.57 0.34
CA PHE A 24 -1.31 -7.32 1.54
C PHE A 24 -1.48 -6.40 2.76
N GLY A 25 -0.54 -5.48 2.97
CA GLY A 25 -0.65 -4.43 3.99
C GLY A 25 -1.85 -3.51 3.73
N GLY A 26 -2.11 -3.16 2.47
CA GLY A 26 -3.28 -2.37 2.09
C GLY A 26 -4.61 -3.07 2.38
N VAL A 27 -4.71 -4.37 2.08
CA VAL A 27 -5.88 -5.18 2.44
C VAL A 27 -6.05 -5.24 3.96
N GLY A 28 -4.96 -5.41 4.73
CA GLY A 28 -4.99 -5.36 6.19
C GLY A 28 -5.56 -4.06 6.73
N LEU A 29 -5.10 -2.91 6.21
CA LEU A 29 -5.60 -1.59 6.60
C LEU A 29 -7.10 -1.40 6.31
N ILE A 30 -7.58 -1.90 5.16
CA ILE A 30 -9.00 -1.87 4.82
C ILE A 30 -9.80 -2.71 5.82
N LEU A 31 -9.36 -3.94 6.12
CA LEU A 31 -10.03 -4.82 7.07
C LEU A 31 -10.04 -4.23 8.49
N SER A 32 -8.94 -3.61 8.91
CA SER A 32 -8.88 -2.90 10.21
C SER A 32 -9.84 -1.71 10.25
N GLY A 33 -9.95 -0.92 9.19
CA GLY A 33 -10.91 0.17 9.14
C GLY A 33 -12.36 -0.31 9.11
N ILE A 34 -12.66 -1.39 8.38
CA ILE A 34 -13.99 -2.03 8.41
C ILE A 34 -14.31 -2.56 9.82
N ALA A 35 -13.36 -3.21 10.48
CA ALA A 35 -13.54 -3.66 11.86
C ALA A 35 -13.82 -2.50 12.82
N GLY A 36 -13.13 -1.36 12.64
CA GLY A 36 -13.41 -0.13 13.39
C GLY A 36 -14.82 0.41 13.15
N LEU A 37 -15.30 0.42 11.89
CA LEU A 37 -16.67 0.81 11.58
C LEU A 37 -17.71 -0.14 12.21
N ILE A 38 -17.46 -1.45 12.16
CA ILE A 38 -18.33 -2.46 12.80
C ILE A 38 -18.34 -2.26 14.32
N GLY A 39 -17.20 -1.98 14.94
CA GLY A 39 -17.09 -1.69 16.38
C GLY A 39 -17.87 -0.44 16.79
N LEU A 40 -17.93 0.58 15.93
CA LEU A 40 -18.75 1.77 16.16
C LEU A 40 -20.25 1.50 16.05
N MET A 41 -20.66 0.56 15.19
CA MET A 41 -22.07 0.16 15.04
C MET A 41 -22.53 -0.83 16.13
N TRP A 42 -21.62 -1.69 16.60
CA TRP A 42 -21.84 -2.66 17.67
C TRP A 42 -20.80 -2.45 18.79
N PRO A 43 -21.03 -1.53 19.73
CA PRO A 43 -20.08 -1.25 20.81
C PRO A 43 -19.82 -2.45 21.73
N ASP A 44 -20.74 -3.42 21.79
CA ASP A 44 -20.61 -4.65 22.59
C ASP A 44 -19.71 -5.72 21.92
N SER A 45 -19.15 -5.45 20.75
CA SER A 45 -18.40 -6.43 19.95
C SER A 45 -16.98 -6.73 20.46
N ASN A 46 -16.51 -6.10 21.55
CA ASN A 46 -15.14 -6.19 22.05
C ASN A 46 -14.06 -5.93 20.98
N LEU A 47 -14.41 -5.24 19.90
CA LEU A 47 -13.48 -4.86 18.84
C LEU A 47 -12.57 -3.72 19.32
N PRO A 48 -11.35 -3.60 18.78
CA PRO A 48 -10.45 -2.51 19.12
C PRO A 48 -11.13 -1.16 18.91
N PRO A 49 -11.09 -0.24 19.89
CA PRO A 49 -11.73 1.05 19.75
C PRO A 49 -11.03 1.87 18.67
N MET A 50 -11.81 2.39 17.72
CA MET A 50 -11.32 3.23 16.64
C MET A 50 -12.31 4.36 16.40
N GLU A 51 -11.78 5.57 16.24
CA GLU A 51 -12.58 6.73 15.83
C GLU A 51 -13.03 6.60 14.38
N LEU A 52 -14.18 7.19 14.04
CA LEU A 52 -14.73 7.16 12.69
C LEU A 52 -13.73 7.68 11.65
N GLU A 53 -13.03 8.77 11.96
CA GLU A 53 -12.02 9.37 11.09
C GLU A 53 -10.83 8.42 10.87
N GLN A 54 -10.39 7.71 11.91
CA GLN A 54 -9.31 6.72 11.80
C GLN A 54 -9.73 5.50 10.97
N ALA A 55 -10.99 5.08 11.09
CA ALA A 55 -11.55 3.97 10.33
C ALA A 55 -11.58 4.27 8.83
N ILE A 56 -12.09 5.45 8.49
CA ILE A 56 -12.11 5.93 7.10
C ILE A 56 -10.67 6.13 6.59
N ALA A 57 -9.80 6.76 7.38
CA ALA A 57 -8.40 6.98 7.00
C ALA A 57 -7.65 5.66 6.74
N SER A 58 -7.89 4.63 7.55
CA SER A 58 -7.30 3.30 7.37
C SER A 58 -7.77 2.65 6.07
N ILE A 59 -9.07 2.73 5.77
CA ILE A 59 -9.62 2.24 4.49
C ILE A 59 -8.99 2.99 3.31
N SER A 60 -8.96 4.32 3.37
CA SER A 60 -8.36 5.16 2.32
C SER A 60 -6.88 4.85 2.11
N ALA A 61 -6.11 4.73 3.20
CA ALA A 61 -4.69 4.38 3.15
C ALA A 61 -4.49 2.99 2.53
N GLY A 62 -5.35 2.03 2.86
CA GLY A 62 -5.29 0.69 2.30
C GLY A 62 -5.59 0.64 0.80
N LEU A 63 -6.58 1.40 0.32
CA LEU A 63 -6.85 1.55 -1.11
C LEU A 63 -5.67 2.18 -1.86
N VAL A 64 -5.06 3.22 -1.28
CA VAL A 64 -3.86 3.85 -1.84
C VAL A 64 -2.70 2.85 -1.88
N ALA A 65 -2.48 2.07 -0.82
CA ALA A 65 -1.43 1.06 -0.77
C ALA A 65 -1.62 -0.03 -1.84
N ILE A 66 -2.86 -0.50 -2.06
CA ILE A 66 -3.14 -1.46 -3.14
C ILE A 66 -2.81 -0.86 -4.52
N GLY A 67 -3.25 0.38 -4.77
CA GLY A 67 -2.96 1.08 -6.03
C GLY A 67 -1.46 1.31 -6.25
N LEU A 68 -0.73 1.66 -5.19
CA LEU A 68 0.72 1.85 -5.21
C LEU A 68 1.47 0.53 -5.39
N GLY A 69 1.05 -0.56 -4.74
CA GLY A 69 1.66 -1.87 -4.87
C GLY A 69 1.55 -2.40 -6.30
N HIS A 70 0.38 -2.25 -6.93
CA HIS A 70 0.17 -2.67 -8.32
C HIS A 70 1.03 -1.87 -9.32
N LYS A 71 1.25 -0.58 -9.07
CA LYS A 71 2.19 0.25 -9.86
C LYS A 71 3.65 -0.08 -9.54
N GLY A 72 3.97 -0.40 -8.29
CA GLY A 72 5.30 -0.81 -7.83
C GLY A 72 5.78 -2.11 -8.46
N ASP A 73 4.89 -3.10 -8.61
CA ASP A 73 5.22 -4.35 -9.30
C ASP A 73 5.53 -4.11 -10.78
N LYS A 74 4.76 -3.27 -11.47
CA LYS A 74 5.04 -2.89 -12.86
C LYS A 74 6.40 -2.20 -13.01
N LEU A 75 6.74 -1.30 -12.08
CA LEU A 75 8.03 -0.63 -12.03
C LEU A 75 9.19 -1.60 -11.79
N THR A 76 9.02 -2.54 -10.86
CA THR A 76 10.02 -3.56 -10.55
C THR A 76 10.27 -4.46 -11.75
N THR A 77 9.21 -4.89 -12.44
CA THR A 77 9.30 -5.69 -13.67
C THR A 77 9.98 -4.92 -14.79
N ALA A 78 9.64 -3.64 -15.02
CA ALA A 78 10.28 -2.80 -16.02
C ALA A 78 11.78 -2.60 -15.76
N ILE A 79 12.18 -2.43 -14.50
CA ILE A 79 13.59 -2.30 -14.12
C ILE A 79 14.34 -3.64 -14.28
N LYS A 80 13.71 -4.77 -13.97
CA LYS A 80 14.31 -6.10 -14.15
C LYS A 80 14.42 -6.51 -15.61
N GLY A 81 13.44 -6.19 -16.45
CA GLY A 81 13.47 -6.47 -17.89
C GLY A 81 14.55 -5.70 -18.65
N ASN A 82 14.89 -4.49 -18.21
CA ASN A 82 16.00 -3.72 -18.78
C ASN A 82 17.40 -4.27 -18.44
N HIS A 83 17.53 -5.28 -17.57
CA HIS A 83 18.81 -5.89 -17.23
C HIS A 83 19.16 -7.10 -18.10
N SER A 84 18.24 -7.60 -18.95
CA SER A 84 18.49 -8.72 -19.88
C SER A 84 18.90 -8.29 -21.29
N GLU A 85 18.95 -6.98 -21.57
CA GLU A 85 19.39 -6.42 -22.85
C GLU A 85 20.76 -5.71 -22.76
N GLN A 86 21.55 -5.97 -21.72
CA GLN A 86 22.95 -5.51 -21.60
C GLN A 86 23.92 -6.67 -21.48
#